data_AF-X1VV17-F1
#
_entry.id   AF-X1VV17-F1
#
_cell.length_a   1.000
_cell.length_b   1.000
_cell.length_c   1.000
_cell.angle_alpha   90.00
_cell.angle_beta   90.00
_cell.angle_gamma   90.00
#
_symmetry.space_group_name_H-M   'P 1'
#
loop_
_entity.id
_entity.type
_entity.pdbx_description
1 polymer ?
#
loop_
_entity_poly.entity_id
_entity_poly.type
_entity_poly.pdbx_seq_one_letter_code
_entity_poly.pdbx_strand_id
1 'polypeptide(L)'
;MSWLYQHREQLDGYRLYAETAYRFRPRVLPDDRDDIEVDIILKLKAEVDKKDQVTMGFLYAVARNVVRGYWRKKYRERRRVGRLSETGKGLMVVGTGELLVSCDPDIDAIIDARATLKTLPER
;
A
#
# COMPACT_ATOMS: atom_id res chain seq x y z
N MET A 1 7.05 -0.90 -15.18
CA MET A 1 8.40 -0.94 -14.55
C MET A 1 8.60 0.32 -13.71
N SER A 2 9.53 0.35 -12.74
CA SER A 2 9.88 1.60 -12.00
C SER A 2 10.86 2.44 -12.83
N TRP A 3 10.53 3.72 -13.01
CA TRP A 3 11.37 4.67 -13.76
C TRP A 3 12.71 4.93 -13.05
N LEU A 4 12.68 5.12 -11.72
CA LEU A 4 13.88 5.35 -10.90
C LEU A 4 14.85 4.16 -10.95
N TYR A 5 14.33 2.94 -10.93
CA TYR A 5 15.16 1.75 -11.02
C TYR A 5 15.83 1.58 -12.40
N GLN A 6 15.14 1.98 -13.47
CA GLN A 6 15.68 1.94 -14.84
C GLN A 6 16.83 2.95 -15.02
N HIS A 7 16.71 4.13 -14.43
CA HIS A 7 17.70 5.21 -14.56
C HIS A 7 18.73 5.22 -13.41
N ARG A 8 18.84 4.12 -12.65
CA ARG A 8 19.72 4.03 -11.47
C ARG A 8 21.21 4.26 -11.75
N GLU A 9 21.64 4.10 -12.99
CA GLU A 9 23.04 4.34 -13.40
C GLU A 9 23.34 5.83 -13.63
N GLN A 10 22.31 6.65 -13.85
CA GLN A 10 22.41 8.10 -13.94
C GLN A 10 22.38 8.77 -12.55
N LEU A 11 21.99 8.01 -11.53
CA LEU A 11 21.92 8.44 -10.13
C LEU A 11 23.30 8.28 -9.48
N ASP A 12 24.18 9.24 -9.76
CA ASP A 12 25.58 9.28 -9.32
C ASP A 12 25.68 9.19 -7.78
N GLY A 13 26.17 8.06 -7.26
CA GLY A 13 26.21 7.75 -5.81
C GLY A 13 24.89 7.31 -5.16
N TYR A 14 23.74 7.52 -5.81
CA TYR A 14 22.40 7.19 -5.28
C TYR A 14 21.84 5.84 -5.78
N ARG A 15 22.57 5.14 -6.66
CA ARG A 15 22.20 3.81 -7.17
C ARG A 15 21.76 2.85 -6.08
N LEU A 16 22.51 2.78 -4.98
CA LEU A 16 22.23 1.86 -3.87
C LEU A 16 20.88 2.17 -3.20
N TYR A 17 20.47 3.44 -3.18
CA TYR A 17 19.19 3.84 -2.58
C TYR A 17 18.03 3.50 -3.52
N ALA A 18 18.20 3.71 -4.82
CA ALA A 18 17.22 3.30 -5.82
C ALA A 18 17.02 1.77 -5.83
N GLU A 19 18.10 0.99 -5.74
CA GLU A 19 18.03 -0.48 -5.63
C GLU A 19 17.35 -0.91 -4.32
N THR A 20 17.64 -0.24 -3.21
CA THR A 20 16.99 -0.51 -1.92
C THR A 20 15.50 -0.19 -2.00
N ALA A 21 15.13 1.00 -2.48
CA ALA A 21 13.73 1.43 -2.62
C ALA A 21 12.92 0.46 -3.49
N TYR A 22 13.47 0.08 -4.65
CA TYR A 22 12.83 -0.85 -5.58
C TYR A 22 12.48 -2.21 -4.94
N ARG A 23 13.34 -2.72 -4.05
CA ARG A 23 13.06 -3.98 -3.32
C ARG A 23 11.87 -3.89 -2.38
N PHE A 24 11.54 -2.69 -1.88
CA PHE A 24 10.40 -2.48 -0.99
C PHE A 24 9.12 -2.10 -1.74
N ARG A 25 9.20 -1.75 -3.02
CA ARG A 25 8.07 -1.42 -3.90
C ARG A 25 6.91 -2.44 -3.87
N PRO A 26 7.14 -3.78 -3.88
CA PRO A 26 6.04 -4.74 -3.84
C PRO A 26 5.29 -4.80 -2.50
N ARG A 27 5.81 -4.13 -1.46
CA ARG A 27 5.25 -4.16 -0.10
C ARG A 27 4.23 -3.05 0.16
N VAL A 28 3.90 -2.24 -0.84
CA VAL A 28 2.88 -1.18 -0.75
C VAL A 28 1.80 -1.38 -1.83
N LEU A 29 0.72 -0.58 -1.75
CA LEU A 29 -0.35 -0.62 -2.76
C LEU A 29 0.20 -0.19 -4.12
N PRO A 30 -0.28 -0.77 -5.23
CA PRO A 30 0.19 -0.46 -6.58
C PRO A 30 0.24 1.03 -6.89
N ASP A 31 -0.77 1.78 -6.46
CA ASP A 31 -0.92 3.21 -6.75
C ASP A 31 0.12 4.07 -6.02
N ASP A 32 0.55 3.65 -4.83
CA ASP A 32 1.49 4.39 -3.98
C ASP A 32 2.95 3.91 -4.17
N ARG A 33 3.22 3.09 -5.18
CA ARG A 33 4.55 2.45 -5.38
C ARG A 33 5.65 3.45 -5.73
N ASP A 34 5.35 4.42 -6.57
CA ASP A 34 6.35 5.37 -7.01
C ASP A 34 6.57 6.44 -5.92
N ASP A 35 5.51 6.81 -5.20
CA ASP A 35 5.58 7.68 -4.01
C ASP A 35 6.46 7.06 -2.91
N ILE A 36 6.27 5.77 -2.60
CA ILE A 36 7.08 5.13 -1.55
C ILE A 36 8.55 5.02 -1.98
N GLU A 37 8.82 4.81 -3.27
CA GLU A 37 10.20 4.73 -3.77
C GLU A 37 10.93 6.06 -3.54
N VAL A 38 10.29 7.17 -3.90
CA VAL A 38 10.82 8.52 -3.67
C VAL A 38 10.97 8.80 -2.18
N ASP A 39 9.96 8.50 -1.36
CA ASP A 39 10.01 8.69 0.09
C ASP A 39 11.16 7.93 0.75
N ILE A 40 11.41 6.68 0.33
CA ILE A 40 12.54 5.89 0.82
C ILE A 40 13.86 6.57 0.43
N ILE A 41 14.03 7.00 -0.82
CA ILE A 41 15.28 7.63 -1.28
C ILE A 41 15.55 8.93 -0.51
N LEU A 42 14.54 9.79 -0.35
CA LEU A 42 14.65 11.04 0.41
C LEU A 42 15.02 10.78 1.87
N LYS A 43 14.39 9.78 2.49
CA LYS A 43 14.70 9.40 3.88
C LYS A 43 16.10 8.83 4.02
N LEU A 44 16.53 8.00 3.08
CA LEU A 44 17.88 7.43 3.08
C LEU A 44 18.92 8.53 2.96
N LYS A 45 18.76 9.46 2.01
CA LYS A 45 19.65 10.62 1.87
C LYS A 45 19.76 11.42 3.17
N ALA A 46 18.62 11.81 3.74
CA ALA A 46 18.60 12.60 4.98
C ALA A 46 19.22 11.89 6.20
N GLU A 47 19.19 10.55 6.23
CA GLU A 47 19.79 9.76 7.31
C GLU A 47 21.27 9.44 7.08
N VAL A 48 21.69 9.32 5.81
CA VAL A 48 23.11 9.19 5.44
C VAL A 48 23.86 10.49 5.66
N ASP A 49 23.26 11.64 5.33
CA ASP A 49 23.89 12.96 5.53
C ASP A 49 24.24 13.25 7.00
N LYS A 50 23.66 12.50 7.95
CA LYS A 50 23.91 12.61 9.40
C LYS A 50 24.95 11.61 9.92
N LYS A 51 25.48 10.72 9.08
CA LYS A 51 26.31 9.59 9.51
C LYS A 51 27.56 9.44 8.65
N ASP A 52 28.71 9.30 9.31
CA ASP A 52 29.99 9.05 8.64
C ASP A 52 30.10 7.64 8.05
N GLN A 53 29.35 6.66 8.58
CA GLN A 53 29.36 5.29 8.10
C GLN A 53 27.95 4.74 7.91
N VAL A 54 27.73 4.19 6.73
CA VAL A 54 26.45 3.62 6.33
C VAL A 54 26.63 2.18 5.90
N THR A 55 26.05 1.27 6.69
CA THR A 55 26.01 -0.16 6.36
C THR A 55 24.76 -0.49 5.57
N MET A 56 24.81 -1.56 4.78
CA MET A 56 23.63 -2.06 4.06
C MET A 56 22.45 -2.33 5.01
N GLY A 57 22.72 -2.92 6.18
CA GLY A 57 21.68 -3.18 7.19
C GLY A 57 20.96 -1.92 7.66
N PHE A 58 21.67 -0.79 7.77
CA PHE A 58 21.08 0.50 8.11
C PHE A 58 20.10 0.99 7.03
N LEU A 59 20.47 0.91 5.75
CA LEU A 59 19.61 1.31 4.64
C LEU A 59 18.30 0.51 4.62
N TYR A 60 18.38 -0.81 4.83
CA TYR A 60 17.19 -1.67 4.93
C TYR A 60 16.32 -1.34 6.13
N ALA A 61 16.92 -0.99 7.27
CA ALA A 61 16.17 -0.60 8.46
C ALA A 61 15.39 0.70 8.22
N VAL A 62 16.02 1.70 7.59
CA VAL A 62 15.36 2.97 7.23
C VAL A 62 14.21 2.71 6.24
N ALA A 63 14.46 1.97 5.15
CA ALA A 63 13.42 1.64 4.18
C ALA A 63 12.25 0.87 4.81
N ARG A 64 12.54 -0.09 5.69
CA ARG A 64 11.50 -0.84 6.44
C ARG A 64 10.67 0.07 7.34
N ASN A 65 11.28 1.07 7.98
CA ASN A 65 10.57 2.01 8.83
C ASN A 65 9.63 2.92 8.02
N VAL A 66 10.05 3.36 6.83
CA VAL A 66 9.20 4.11 5.90
C VAL A 66 7.96 3.29 5.51
N VAL A 67 8.16 2.04 5.08
CA VAL A 67 7.04 1.14 4.74
C VAL A 67 6.12 0.85 5.93
N ARG A 68 6.67 0.68 7.15
CA ARG A 68 5.85 0.54 8.36
C ARG A 68 5.04 1.81 8.65
N GLY A 69 5.61 2.98 8.42
CA GLY A 69 4.94 4.27 8.55
C GLY A 69 3.76 4.39 7.58
N TYR A 70 3.99 4.05 6.31
CA TYR A 70 2.98 3.98 5.27
C TYR A 70 1.79 3.08 5.69
N TRP A 71 2.04 1.84 6.10
CA TRP A 71 0.97 0.94 6.51
C TRP A 71 0.24 1.44 7.76
N ARG A 72 0.94 1.99 8.75
CA ARG A 72 0.30 2.60 9.92
C ARG A 72 -0.65 3.74 9.53
N LYS A 73 -0.26 4.58 8.55
CA LYS A 73 -1.11 5.65 8.03
C LYS A 73 -2.35 5.08 7.32
N LYS A 74 -2.16 4.13 6.39
CA LYS A 74 -3.27 3.47 5.68
C LYS A 74 -4.22 2.72 6.63
N TYR A 75 -3.72 2.03 7.66
CA TYR A 75 -4.56 1.40 8.67
C TYR A 75 -5.38 2.41 9.47
N ARG A 76 -4.83 3.59 9.78
CA ARG A 76 -5.57 4.67 10.45
C ARG A 76 -6.64 5.26 9.54
N GLU A 77 -6.34 5.46 8.25
CA GLU A 77 -7.30 5.91 7.24
C GLU A 77 -8.45 4.90 7.11
N ARG A 78 -8.16 3.61 6.97
CA ARG A 78 -9.18 2.54 6.94
C ARG A 78 -10.02 2.53 8.22
N ARG A 79 -9.43 2.73 9.40
CA ARG A 79 -10.19 2.85 10.67
C ARG A 79 -11.03 4.12 10.79
N ARG A 80 -10.73 5.17 10.03
CA ARG A 80 -11.54 6.38 9.96
C ARG A 80 -12.72 6.17 9.00
N VAL A 81 -12.47 5.57 7.85
CA VAL A 81 -13.54 5.20 6.88
C VAL A 81 -14.49 4.17 7.50
N GLY A 82 -13.97 3.15 8.19
CA GLY A 82 -14.78 2.14 8.89
C GLY A 82 -15.72 2.75 9.94
N ARG A 83 -15.28 3.81 10.64
CA ARG A 83 -16.13 4.55 11.58
C ARG A 83 -17.19 5.41 10.91
N LEU A 84 -16.93 5.88 9.69
CA LEU A 84 -17.93 6.59 8.89
C LEU A 84 -18.99 5.61 8.34
N SER A 85 -18.59 4.41 7.93
CA SER A 85 -19.53 3.36 7.48
C SER A 85 -20.36 2.74 8.61
N GLU A 86 -19.85 2.72 9.85
CA GLU A 86 -20.58 2.18 11.01
C GLU A 86 -21.75 3.08 11.45
N THR A 87 -21.78 4.34 11.01
CA THR A 87 -22.88 5.28 11.30
C THR A 87 -23.95 5.29 10.20
N GLY A 88 -23.74 4.55 9.10
CA GLY A 88 -24.62 4.56 7.93
C GLY A 88 -24.96 3.15 7.46
N LYS A 89 -25.86 2.48 8.18
CA LYS A 89 -26.70 1.34 7.75
C LYS A 89 -25.99 0.18 7.00
N GLY A 90 -25.88 -0.97 7.67
CA GLY A 90 -25.90 -2.26 6.96
C GLY A 90 -25.09 -3.38 7.61
N LEU A 91 -25.80 -4.28 8.29
CA LEU A 91 -25.40 -5.62 8.77
C LEU A 91 -24.00 -6.13 8.37
N MET A 92 -23.12 -6.22 9.36
CA MET A 92 -21.98 -7.13 9.31
C MET A 92 -22.50 -8.57 9.28
N VAL A 93 -22.18 -9.33 8.24
CA VAL A 93 -22.22 -10.79 8.33
C VAL A 93 -20.92 -11.25 8.99
N VAL A 94 -21.01 -11.43 10.30
CA VAL A 94 -20.08 -12.22 11.09
C VAL A 94 -20.16 -13.66 10.57
N GLY A 95 -19.07 -14.21 10.03
CA GLY A 95 -19.05 -15.66 9.74
C GLY A 95 -17.93 -16.20 8.86
N THR A 96 -17.38 -15.44 7.90
CA THR A 96 -16.35 -15.96 7.00
C THR A 96 -15.17 -15.03 6.93
N GLY A 97 -14.02 -15.49 7.44
CA GLY A 97 -12.76 -14.76 7.51
C GLY A 97 -12.07 -14.55 6.16
N GLU A 98 -12.82 -14.17 5.12
CA GLU A 98 -12.26 -13.78 3.84
C GLU A 98 -12.65 -12.34 3.53
N LEU A 99 -11.67 -11.46 3.67
CA LEU A 99 -11.72 -10.09 3.19
C LEU A 99 -11.57 -10.16 1.65
N LEU A 100 -12.64 -10.52 0.95
CA LEU A 100 -12.72 -10.38 -0.51
C LEU A 100 -12.83 -8.88 -0.84
N VAL A 101 -11.71 -8.18 -0.71
CA VAL A 101 -11.45 -6.98 -1.50
C VAL A 101 -10.87 -7.49 -2.81
N SER A 102 -11.71 -8.08 -3.67
CA SER A 102 -11.37 -8.13 -5.09
C SER A 102 -11.63 -6.73 -5.62
N CYS A 103 -10.58 -6.13 -6.22
CA CYS A 103 -10.70 -4.91 -6.98
C CYS A 103 -11.31 -5.23 -8.36
N ASP A 104 -12.48 -5.89 -8.39
CA ASP A 104 -13.23 -6.04 -9.63
C ASP A 104 -14.17 -4.84 -9.80
N PRO A 105 -14.25 -4.25 -11.01
CA PRO A 105 -15.06 -3.06 -11.26
C PRO A 105 -16.58 -3.32 -11.28
N ASP A 106 -17.01 -4.56 -11.00
CA ASP A 106 -18.37 -5.04 -11.27
C ASP A 106 -19.14 -5.45 -10.00
N ILE A 107 -18.79 -4.84 -8.85
CA ILE A 107 -19.47 -5.07 -7.56
C ILE A 107 -20.94 -4.67 -7.64
N ASP A 108 -21.27 -3.60 -8.38
CA ASP A 108 -22.63 -3.11 -8.53
C ASP A 108 -23.51 -4.13 -9.29
N ALA A 109 -22.99 -4.79 -10.32
CA ALA A 109 -23.70 -5.84 -11.05
C ALA A 109 -23.97 -7.09 -10.18
N ILE A 110 -23.06 -7.42 -9.27
CA ILE A 110 -23.23 -8.55 -8.33
C ILE A 110 -24.29 -8.22 -7.27
N ILE A 111 -24.35 -6.97 -6.81
CA ILE A 111 -25.35 -6.50 -5.85
C ILE A 111 -26.74 -6.48 -6.50
N ASP A 112 -26.85 -5.98 -7.72
CA ASP A 112 -28.12 -5.97 -8.47
C ASP A 112 -28.60 -7.38 -8.77
N ALA A 113 -27.73 -8.28 -9.22
CA ALA A 113 -28.07 -9.68 -9.48
C ALA A 113 -28.62 -10.40 -8.22
N ARG A 114 -28.03 -10.13 -7.04
CA ARG A 114 -28.52 -10.66 -5.76
C ARG A 114 -29.84 -10.03 -5.32
N ALA A 115 -30.08 -8.76 -5.63
CA ALA A 115 -31.36 -8.11 -5.36
C ALA A 115 -32.48 -8.72 -6.20
N THR A 116 -32.23 -9.03 -7.48
CA THR A 116 -33.20 -9.73 -8.34
C THR A 116 -33.50 -11.17 -7.92
N LEU A 117 -32.53 -11.89 -7.34
CA LEU A 117 -32.78 -13.24 -6.83
C LEU A 117 -33.70 -13.26 -5.59
N LYS A 118 -33.73 -12.18 -4.81
CA LYS A 118 -34.61 -12.05 -3.64
C LYS A 118 -36.06 -11.71 -3.97
N THR A 119 -36.34 -11.22 -5.17
CA THR A 119 -37.70 -10.84 -5.59
C THR A 119 -38.41 -11.94 -6.37
N LEU A 120 -37.75 -13.09 -6.61
CA LEU A 120 -38.40 -14.24 -7.23
C LEU A 120 -39.26 -14.99 -6.20
N PRO A 121 -40.52 -15.31 -6.54
CA PRO A 121 -41.36 -16.14 -5.67
C PRO A 121 -40.78 -17.55 -5.59
N GLU A 122 -40.79 -18.11 -4.37
CA GLU A 122 -40.37 -19.48 -4.10
C GLU A 122 -41.20 -20.46 -4.94
N ARG A 123 -40.53 -21.44 -5.56
CA ARG A 123 -41.17 -22.53 -6.31
C ARG A 123 -41.67 -23.62 -5.39
#